data_AF-A0A5K3EQM3-F1
#
_entry.id   AF-A0A5K3EQM3-F1
#
_cell.length_a   1.000
_cell.length_b   1.000
_cell.length_c   1.000
_cell.angle_alpha   90.00
_cell.angle_beta   90.00
_cell.angle_gamma   90.00
#
_symmetry.space_group_name_H-M   'P 1'
#
loop_
_entity.id
_entity.type
_entity.pdbx_description
1 polymer ?
#
loop_
_entity_poly.entity_id
_entity_poly.type
_entity_poly.pdbx_seq_one_letter_code
_entity_poly.pdbx_strand_id
1 'polypeptide(L)'
;PDAEFFLFSGQGSKGDNTQIVVGREGAPGNLRVHGRVVEKDGKKTAYILLRGLNIQDTHATFTRLQDGRMELSVGTNSTRSTKVNGTILTTSQILKPMDRILFGSYHLYVYHNESQKAKGIPDHVDWDFAQKELAKCEGIDQFDKAMGENERCALQQQLIELIPMLQEVNCIAKEMDKRRIFDIVLLPPLLQRTIYGQRKTTKIVVRMKCLETGNIWMWERGKFLNRRFLIQEMYHGFDSEGDQAVRKQEDDPFWEPLEPLLVGFAPAFLQPLAYGLDYVDRVQISDLDGQSIGKLSVSLQ
;
A
#
# COMPACT_ATOMS: atom_id res chain seq x y z
N PRO A 1 7.65 -8.87 -13.07
CA PRO A 1 6.41 -8.18 -13.50
C PRO A 1 6.83 -7.00 -14.35
N ASP A 2 6.98 -7.27 -15.64
CA ASP A 2 7.50 -6.33 -16.61
C ASP A 2 6.55 -5.14 -16.71
N ALA A 3 7.07 -3.94 -16.57
CA ALA A 3 6.30 -2.72 -16.79
C ALA A 3 5.81 -2.74 -18.23
N GLU A 4 4.50 -2.86 -18.44
CA GLU A 4 3.89 -2.55 -19.72
C GLU A 4 4.04 -1.04 -19.94
N PHE A 5 5.13 -0.65 -20.59
CA PHE A 5 5.36 0.71 -21.06
C PHE A 5 4.34 1.02 -22.16
N PHE A 6 3.16 1.51 -21.80
CA PHE A 6 2.27 2.12 -22.77
C PHE A 6 2.85 3.50 -23.15
N LEU A 7 3.40 3.57 -24.36
CA LEU A 7 3.74 4.81 -25.02
C LEU A 7 2.44 5.58 -25.31
N PHE A 8 2.19 6.65 -24.56
CA PHE A 8 1.28 7.70 -25.01
C PHE A 8 1.98 8.50 -26.13
N SER A 9 2.08 7.92 -27.33
CA SER A 9 2.59 8.67 -28.48
C SER A 9 1.51 9.67 -28.92
N GLY A 10 1.78 10.95 -28.70
CA GLY A 10 0.88 12.07 -29.01
C GLY A 10 0.71 12.38 -30.50
N GLN A 11 0.75 11.37 -31.39
CA GLN A 11 0.52 11.54 -32.83
C GLN A 11 -0.97 11.56 -33.17
N GLY A 12 -1.73 12.45 -32.52
CA GLY A 12 -3.08 12.83 -32.97
C GLY A 12 -3.02 14.20 -33.67
N SER A 13 -3.77 14.36 -34.76
CA SER A 13 -3.93 15.64 -35.46
C SER A 13 -4.49 16.74 -34.53
N LYS A 14 -4.07 18.00 -34.76
CA LYS A 14 -4.65 19.17 -34.11
C LYS A 14 -6.18 19.17 -34.33
N GLY A 15 -6.95 19.08 -33.25
CA GLY A 15 -8.42 19.20 -33.27
C GLY A 15 -9.21 17.93 -32.96
N ASP A 16 -8.56 16.78 -32.74
CA ASP A 16 -9.29 15.56 -32.35
C ASP A 16 -9.65 15.63 -30.86
N ASN A 17 -10.95 15.69 -30.57
CA ASN A 17 -11.56 15.84 -29.24
C ASN A 17 -11.47 14.50 -28.46
N THR A 18 -10.25 13.97 -28.37
CA THR A 18 -9.96 12.62 -27.94
C THR A 18 -9.62 12.60 -26.46
N GLN A 19 -10.40 11.83 -25.69
CA GLN A 19 -10.15 11.56 -24.28
C GLN A 19 -9.76 10.10 -24.09
N ILE A 20 -8.95 9.80 -23.07
CA ILE A 20 -8.54 8.44 -22.73
C ILE A 20 -8.99 8.17 -21.29
N VAL A 21 -9.87 7.20 -21.10
CA VAL A 21 -10.38 6.83 -19.78
C VAL A 21 -9.62 5.61 -19.29
N VAL A 22 -9.06 5.70 -18.09
CA VAL A 22 -8.49 4.58 -17.35
C VAL A 22 -9.56 4.01 -16.43
N GLY A 23 -9.78 2.70 -16.46
CA GLY A 23 -10.83 2.07 -15.65
C GLY A 23 -10.52 0.61 -15.32
N ARG A 24 -11.38 0.02 -14.50
CA ARG A 24 -11.29 -1.40 -14.11
C ARG A 24 -11.74 -2.29 -15.25
N GLU A 25 -10.95 -3.33 -15.54
CA GLU A 25 -11.35 -4.36 -16.50
C GLU A 25 -12.55 -5.17 -15.97
N GLY A 26 -13.57 -5.36 -16.83
CA GLY A 26 -14.77 -6.13 -16.49
C GLY A 26 -15.86 -5.35 -15.74
N ALA A 27 -15.67 -4.04 -15.51
CA ALA A 27 -16.70 -3.19 -14.92
C ALA A 27 -17.96 -3.06 -15.82
N PRO A 28 -19.16 -2.87 -15.25
CA PRO A 28 -20.38 -2.64 -16.03
C PRO A 28 -20.24 -1.43 -16.95
N GLY A 29 -20.44 -1.62 -18.26
CA GLY A 29 -20.26 -0.56 -19.27
C GLY A 29 -18.85 -0.44 -19.86
N ASN A 30 -17.83 -1.01 -19.20
CA ASN A 30 -16.49 -1.15 -19.78
C ASN A 30 -16.47 -2.38 -20.69
N LEU A 31 -16.35 -2.17 -22.00
CA LEU A 31 -16.27 -3.26 -23.00
C LEU A 31 -15.11 -4.22 -22.64
N ARG A 32 -15.36 -5.53 -22.71
CA ARG A 32 -14.38 -6.61 -22.44
C ARG A 32 -13.20 -6.68 -23.44
N VAL A 33 -12.94 -5.62 -24.20
CA VAL A 33 -11.97 -5.62 -25.29
C VAL A 33 -11.05 -4.41 -25.14
N HIS A 34 -9.78 -4.66 -24.83
CA HIS A 34 -8.72 -3.65 -24.80
C HIS A 34 -8.66 -2.89 -26.13
N GLY A 35 -8.50 -1.56 -26.07
CA GLY A 35 -8.09 -0.76 -27.22
C GLY A 35 -9.18 -0.30 -28.19
N ARG A 36 -10.48 -0.36 -27.85
CA ARG A 36 -11.51 0.27 -28.70
C ARG A 36 -11.70 1.76 -28.39
N VAL A 37 -11.65 2.56 -29.44
CA VAL A 37 -12.13 3.95 -29.45
C VAL A 37 -13.64 3.93 -29.64
N VAL A 38 -14.37 4.50 -28.69
CA VAL A 38 -15.82 4.71 -28.78
C VAL A 38 -16.05 6.14 -29.21
N GLU A 39 -16.75 6.32 -30.33
CA GLU A 39 -17.14 7.63 -30.83
C GLU A 39 -18.62 7.87 -30.49
N LYS A 40 -18.89 8.89 -29.68
CA LYS A 40 -20.26 9.29 -29.31
C LYS A 40 -20.33 10.81 -29.27
N ASP A 41 -21.35 11.39 -29.89
CA ASP A 41 -21.58 12.84 -29.95
C ASP A 41 -20.35 13.65 -30.46
N GLY A 42 -19.60 13.08 -31.42
CA GLY A 42 -18.40 13.71 -31.99
C GLY A 42 -17.16 13.72 -31.08
N LYS A 43 -17.21 13.03 -29.93
CA LYS A 43 -16.05 12.81 -29.05
C LYS A 43 -15.54 11.37 -29.18
N LYS A 44 -14.24 11.23 -29.45
CA LYS A 44 -13.55 9.94 -29.46
C LYS A 44 -13.04 9.63 -28.06
N THR A 45 -13.45 8.50 -27.51
CA THR A 45 -13.01 8.04 -26.19
C THR A 45 -12.25 6.72 -26.32
N ALA A 46 -10.97 6.71 -26.00
CA ALA A 46 -10.20 5.48 -25.85
C ALA A 46 -10.27 4.98 -24.40
N TYR A 47 -10.15 3.67 -24.19
CA TYR A 47 -10.17 3.06 -22.86
C TYR A 47 -8.90 2.26 -22.60
N ILE A 48 -8.30 2.49 -21.43
CA ILE A 48 -7.24 1.67 -20.85
C ILE A 48 -7.85 0.94 -19.65
N LEU A 49 -7.96 -0.37 -19.76
CA LEU A 49 -8.57 -1.20 -18.72
C LEU A 49 -7.49 -1.93 -17.94
N LEU A 50 -7.47 -1.72 -16.63
CA LEU A 50 -6.46 -2.25 -15.72
C LEU A 50 -7.09 -3.30 -14.81
N ARG A 51 -6.35 -4.39 -14.56
CA ARG A 51 -6.67 -5.38 -13.52
C ARG A 51 -5.94 -5.02 -12.25
N GLY A 52 -6.62 -4.97 -11.12
CA GLY A 52 -5.94 -4.79 -9.84
C GLY A 52 -6.86 -4.33 -8.74
N LEU A 53 -6.45 -4.63 -7.51
CA LEU A 53 -7.08 -4.08 -6.32
C LEU A 53 -6.95 -2.55 -6.35
N ASN A 54 -7.99 -1.84 -5.90
CA ASN A 54 -8.07 -0.37 -5.85
C ASN A 54 -8.07 0.37 -7.20
N ILE A 55 -8.36 -0.33 -8.30
CA ILE A 55 -8.77 0.29 -9.56
C ILE A 55 -10.28 0.46 -9.58
N GLN A 56 -10.73 1.67 -9.93
CA GLN A 56 -12.14 2.03 -9.98
C GLN A 56 -12.70 1.86 -11.39
N ASP A 57 -14.02 1.73 -11.53
CA ASP A 57 -14.68 1.54 -12.83
C ASP A 57 -14.35 2.67 -13.81
N THR A 58 -14.40 3.91 -13.33
CA THR A 58 -13.82 5.09 -13.99
C THR A 58 -12.74 5.64 -13.07
N HIS A 59 -11.49 5.24 -13.31
CA HIS A 59 -10.38 5.53 -12.40
C HIS A 59 -9.78 6.91 -12.64
N ALA A 60 -9.41 7.21 -13.88
CA ALA A 60 -8.86 8.51 -14.25
C ALA A 60 -9.19 8.82 -15.72
N THR A 61 -9.05 10.08 -16.11
CA THR A 61 -9.27 10.50 -17.50
C THR A 61 -8.13 11.39 -17.94
N PHE A 62 -7.54 11.07 -19.08
CA PHE A 62 -6.62 11.94 -19.78
C PHE A 62 -7.38 12.74 -20.84
N THR A 63 -7.19 14.05 -20.84
CA THR A 63 -7.77 14.95 -21.82
C THR A 63 -6.66 15.71 -22.54
N ARG A 64 -6.67 15.67 -23.88
CA ARG A 64 -5.73 16.45 -24.68
C ARG A 64 -6.22 17.89 -24.79
N LEU A 65 -5.42 18.83 -24.34
CA LEU A 65 -5.69 20.26 -24.45
C LEU A 65 -5.40 20.78 -25.86
N GLN A 66 -5.95 21.94 -26.21
CA GLN A 66 -5.79 22.56 -27.53
C GLN A 66 -4.32 22.87 -27.88
N ASP A 67 -3.50 23.13 -26.87
CA ASP A 67 -2.07 23.39 -27.01
C ASP A 67 -1.22 22.10 -27.13
N GLY A 68 -1.87 20.92 -27.11
CA GLY A 68 -1.24 19.62 -27.25
C GLY A 68 -0.74 19.01 -25.95
N ARG A 69 -0.85 19.70 -24.81
CA ARG A 69 -0.54 19.12 -23.49
C ARG A 69 -1.64 18.13 -23.06
N MET A 70 -1.28 17.21 -22.18
CA MET A 70 -2.23 16.27 -21.58
C MET A 70 -2.56 16.70 -20.15
N GLU A 71 -3.84 16.77 -19.84
CA GLU A 71 -4.34 16.89 -18.48
C GLU A 71 -4.81 15.52 -17.99
N LEU A 72 -4.46 15.16 -16.75
CA LEU A 72 -4.96 13.99 -16.05
C LEU A 72 -5.93 14.43 -14.95
N SER A 73 -7.17 13.94 -14.98
CA SER A 73 -8.17 14.14 -13.93
C SER A 73 -8.50 12.82 -13.22
N VAL A 74 -8.74 12.87 -11.92
CA VAL A 74 -9.11 11.69 -11.12
C VAL A 74 -10.61 11.44 -11.12
N GLY A 75 -11.01 10.18 -11.11
CA GLY A 75 -12.40 9.78 -10.87
C GLY A 75 -12.83 9.99 -9.42
N THR A 76 -14.14 10.06 -9.19
CA THR A 76 -14.78 10.40 -7.90
C THR A 76 -14.26 9.59 -6.72
N ASN A 77 -13.90 8.31 -6.94
CA ASN A 77 -13.44 7.38 -5.90
C ASN A 77 -11.98 6.95 -6.06
N SER A 78 -11.20 7.68 -6.85
CA SER A 78 -9.83 7.29 -7.24
C SER A 78 -8.75 8.18 -6.65
N THR A 79 -9.12 9.23 -5.91
CA THR A 79 -8.19 10.21 -5.33
C THR A 79 -7.11 9.52 -4.49
N ARG A 80 -7.49 8.62 -3.58
CA ARG A 80 -6.56 7.90 -2.69
C ARG A 80 -5.69 6.85 -3.41
N SER A 81 -6.06 6.48 -4.63
CA SER A 81 -5.37 5.47 -5.43
C SER A 81 -4.80 6.02 -6.74
N THR A 82 -4.69 7.34 -6.87
CA THR A 82 -4.01 8.00 -7.99
C THR A 82 -2.91 8.92 -7.45
N LYS A 83 -1.67 8.69 -7.84
CA LYS A 83 -0.54 9.56 -7.49
C LYS A 83 0.20 10.04 -8.73
N VAL A 84 0.71 11.27 -8.68
CA VAL A 84 1.63 11.83 -9.67
C VAL A 84 2.91 12.25 -8.95
N ASN A 85 4.05 11.73 -9.38
CA ASN A 85 5.36 11.92 -8.75
C ASN A 85 5.34 11.66 -7.24
N GLY A 86 4.72 10.54 -6.84
CA GLY A 86 4.56 10.14 -5.45
C GLY A 86 3.51 10.90 -4.63
N THR A 87 2.90 11.96 -5.17
CA THR A 87 1.92 12.78 -4.45
C THR A 87 0.49 12.46 -4.90
N ILE A 88 -0.45 12.42 -3.95
CA ILE A 88 -1.87 12.16 -4.23
C ILE A 88 -2.44 13.24 -5.16
N LEU A 89 -3.10 12.81 -6.25
CA LEU A 89 -3.82 13.69 -7.16
C LEU A 89 -5.27 13.84 -6.70
N THR A 90 -5.68 15.07 -6.36
CA THR A 90 -7.00 15.34 -5.76
C THR A 90 -8.07 15.71 -6.79
N THR A 91 -7.72 16.40 -7.87
CA THR A 91 -8.66 16.88 -8.89
C THR A 91 -8.13 16.63 -10.31
N SER A 92 -7.25 17.49 -10.81
CA SER A 92 -6.58 17.33 -12.09
C SER A 92 -5.20 18.00 -12.09
N GLN A 93 -4.35 17.57 -13.01
CA GLN A 93 -3.03 18.13 -13.22
C GLN A 93 -2.63 18.05 -14.70
N ILE A 94 -2.04 19.13 -15.22
CA ILE A 94 -1.38 19.12 -16.53
C ILE A 94 -0.04 18.40 -16.38
N LEU A 95 0.11 17.30 -17.13
CA LEU A 95 1.28 16.45 -17.07
C LEU A 95 2.49 17.11 -17.72
N LYS A 96 3.66 16.84 -17.11
CA LYS A 96 4.97 17.21 -17.62
C LYS A 96 5.70 15.94 -18.07
N PRO A 97 6.57 16.03 -19.09
CA PRO A 97 7.41 14.90 -19.50
C PRO A 97 8.12 14.25 -18.32
N MET A 98 8.10 12.92 -18.29
CA MET A 98 8.57 12.04 -17.23
C MET A 98 7.78 12.06 -15.92
N ASP A 99 6.59 12.64 -15.85
CA ASP A 99 5.74 12.47 -14.67
C ASP A 99 5.42 10.98 -14.43
N ARG A 100 5.66 10.50 -13.21
CA ARG A 100 5.33 9.13 -12.76
C ARG A 100 3.89 9.10 -12.29
N ILE A 101 3.04 8.32 -12.94
CA ILE A 101 1.63 8.22 -12.62
C ILE A 101 1.37 6.82 -12.06
N LEU A 102 0.92 6.74 -10.80
CA LEU A 102 0.51 5.50 -10.16
C LEU A 102 -1.01 5.42 -10.12
N PHE A 103 -1.58 4.36 -10.68
CA PHE A 103 -2.99 3.99 -10.54
C PHE A 103 -3.14 2.74 -9.67
N GLY A 104 -4.13 2.75 -8.78
CA GLY A 104 -4.34 1.65 -7.83
C GLY A 104 -3.12 1.45 -6.94
N SER A 105 -2.75 0.18 -6.75
CA SER A 105 -1.59 -0.21 -5.94
C SER A 105 -0.33 -0.50 -6.77
N TYR A 106 -0.46 -0.80 -8.06
CA TYR A 106 0.61 -1.46 -8.84
C TYR A 106 0.85 -0.88 -10.24
N HIS A 107 -0.06 -0.05 -10.75
CA HIS A 107 0.01 0.40 -12.15
C HIS A 107 0.78 1.70 -12.24
N LEU A 108 2.10 1.59 -12.30
CA LEU A 108 3.02 2.72 -12.40
C LEU A 108 3.41 2.95 -13.86
N TYR A 109 3.16 4.16 -14.35
CA TYR A 109 3.46 4.60 -15.70
C TYR A 109 4.33 5.84 -15.70
N VAL A 110 5.08 6.04 -16.78
CA VAL A 110 5.83 7.28 -17.02
C VAL A 110 5.18 8.00 -18.20
N TYR A 111 4.82 9.26 -18.01
CA TYR A 111 4.25 10.07 -19.08
C TYR A 111 5.35 10.58 -20.02
N HIS A 112 5.23 10.25 -21.31
CA HIS A 112 6.13 10.74 -22.35
C HIS A 112 5.39 11.65 -23.34
N ASN A 113 6.03 12.76 -23.71
CA ASN A 113 5.56 13.63 -24.79
C ASN A 113 6.77 14.25 -25.52
N GLU A 114 7.10 13.71 -26.68
CA GLU A 114 8.25 14.13 -27.50
C GLU A 114 8.18 15.60 -27.94
N SER A 115 6.96 16.16 -28.03
CA SER A 115 6.74 17.54 -28.47
C SER A 115 6.93 18.57 -27.34
N GLN A 116 6.96 18.14 -26.09
CA GLN A 116 7.06 19.03 -24.92
C GLN A 116 8.47 18.97 -24.35
N LYS A 117 9.20 20.10 -24.40
CA LYS A 117 10.49 20.24 -23.70
C LYS A 117 10.24 20.80 -22.30
N ALA A 118 10.59 20.07 -21.26
CA ALA A 118 10.56 20.55 -19.88
C ALA A 118 11.97 20.62 -19.27
N LYS A 119 12.18 21.56 -18.34
CA LYS A 119 13.41 21.67 -17.54
C LYS A 119 13.20 20.95 -16.21
N GLY A 120 14.27 20.37 -15.65
CA GLY A 120 14.21 19.64 -14.37
C GLY A 120 13.62 18.23 -14.49
N ILE A 121 13.68 17.65 -15.68
CA ILE A 121 13.32 16.25 -15.95
C ILE A 121 14.43 15.37 -15.37
N PRO A 122 14.13 14.28 -14.65
CA PRO A 122 15.14 13.28 -14.27
C PRO A 122 15.79 12.65 -15.50
N ASP A 123 17.11 12.48 -15.49
CA ASP A 123 17.86 11.94 -16.64
C ASP A 123 17.48 10.48 -16.96
N HIS A 124 17.15 9.71 -15.92
CA HIS A 124 16.67 8.34 -16.03
C HIS A 124 15.58 8.08 -15.00
N VAL A 125 14.43 7.59 -15.46
CA VAL A 125 13.34 7.12 -14.60
C VAL A 125 13.21 5.63 -14.81
N ASP A 126 13.79 4.86 -13.90
CA ASP A 126 13.57 3.44 -13.78
C ASP A 126 12.62 3.12 -12.61
N TRP A 127 12.34 1.84 -12.43
CA TRP A 127 11.45 1.37 -11.39
C TRP A 127 11.97 1.69 -9.98
N ASP A 128 13.28 1.57 -9.76
CA ASP A 128 13.92 1.87 -8.48
C ASP A 128 13.81 3.37 -8.12
N PHE A 129 14.01 4.26 -9.10
CA PHE A 129 13.82 5.70 -8.91
C PHE A 129 12.39 6.03 -8.45
N ALA A 130 11.39 5.51 -9.16
CA ALA A 130 9.99 5.79 -8.85
C ALA A 130 9.56 5.20 -7.49
N GLN A 131 10.08 4.03 -7.14
CA GLN A 131 9.82 3.42 -5.84
C GLN A 131 10.46 4.24 -4.69
N LYS A 132 11.70 4.68 -4.85
CA LYS A 132 12.38 5.55 -3.88
C LYS A 132 11.65 6.88 -3.69
N GLU A 133 11.13 7.45 -4.77
CA GLU A 133 10.28 8.64 -4.73
C GLU A 133 9.01 8.41 -3.91
N LEU A 134 8.27 7.33 -4.19
CA LEU A 134 7.07 6.96 -3.43
C LEU A 134 7.39 6.73 -1.94
N ALA A 135 8.45 5.99 -1.63
CA ALA A 135 8.87 5.73 -0.26
C ALA A 135 9.18 7.03 0.49
N LYS A 136 9.88 7.97 -0.15
CA LYS A 136 10.22 9.26 0.44
C LYS A 136 9.00 10.12 0.72
N CYS A 137 8.04 10.16 -0.21
CA CYS A 137 6.78 10.89 -0.02
C CYS A 137 5.97 10.37 1.17
N GLU A 138 6.05 9.07 1.44
CA GLU A 138 5.38 8.42 2.57
C GLU A 138 6.24 8.41 3.86
N GLY A 139 7.48 8.93 3.82
CA GLY A 139 8.40 8.91 4.97
C GLY A 139 8.99 7.53 5.30
N ILE A 140 8.93 6.60 4.36
CA ILE A 140 9.34 5.19 4.49
C ILE A 140 10.85 5.00 4.15
N ASP A 141 11.54 6.05 3.69
CA ASP A 141 12.95 6.00 3.31
C ASP A 141 13.93 5.87 4.50
N GLN A 142 13.44 6.13 5.72
CA GLN A 142 14.27 6.26 6.93
C GLN A 142 14.62 4.95 7.63
N PHE A 143 14.46 3.78 6.99
CA PHE A 143 14.86 2.51 7.60
C PHE A 143 16.34 2.46 7.99
N ASP A 144 16.64 1.61 8.96
CA ASP A 144 17.99 1.45 9.50
C ASP A 144 19.00 1.19 8.37
N LYS A 145 20.03 2.05 8.32
CA LYS A 145 21.11 1.93 7.34
C LYS A 145 21.99 0.69 7.57
N ALA A 146 21.90 0.07 8.74
CA ALA A 146 22.54 -1.22 9.01
C ALA A 146 21.87 -2.40 8.28
N MET A 147 20.62 -2.23 7.80
CA MET A 147 19.93 -3.24 7.00
C MET A 147 20.45 -3.23 5.55
N GLY A 148 20.62 -4.42 4.97
CA GLY A 148 21.09 -4.56 3.58
C GLY A 148 20.14 -3.91 2.58
N GLU A 149 20.68 -3.33 1.50
CA GLU A 149 19.90 -2.56 0.51
C GLU A 149 18.72 -3.35 -0.08
N ASN A 150 18.93 -4.61 -0.46
CA ASN A 150 17.87 -5.47 -0.98
C ASN A 150 16.74 -5.71 0.03
N GLU A 151 17.06 -5.89 1.32
CA GLU A 151 16.06 -6.07 2.37
C GLU A 151 15.27 -4.78 2.60
N ARG A 152 15.95 -3.64 2.59
CA ARG A 152 15.32 -2.31 2.70
C ARG A 152 14.37 -2.04 1.53
N CYS A 153 14.81 -2.25 0.29
CA CYS A 153 13.97 -2.05 -0.89
C CYS A 153 12.74 -2.98 -0.87
N ALA A 154 12.91 -4.24 -0.45
CA ALA A 154 11.80 -5.18 -0.33
C ALA A 154 10.77 -4.74 0.74
N LEU A 155 11.23 -4.23 1.90
CA LEU A 155 10.34 -3.70 2.93
C LEU A 155 9.63 -2.43 2.46
N GLN A 156 10.35 -1.50 1.83
CA GLN A 156 9.78 -0.27 1.29
C GLN A 156 8.67 -0.58 0.29
N GLN A 157 8.89 -1.52 -0.63
CA GLN A 157 7.87 -1.95 -1.60
C GLN A 157 6.63 -2.47 -0.90
N GLN A 158 6.80 -3.37 0.07
CA GLN A 158 5.68 -3.96 0.80
C GLN A 158 4.88 -2.91 1.58
N LEU A 159 5.52 -1.89 2.13
CA LEU A 159 4.85 -0.81 2.86
C LEU A 159 4.08 0.13 1.95
N ILE A 160 4.67 0.53 0.81
CA ILE A 160 3.98 1.35 -0.21
C ILE A 160 2.67 0.68 -0.63
N GLU A 161 2.66 -0.65 -0.72
CA GLU A 161 1.46 -1.42 -1.04
C GLU A 161 0.47 -1.55 0.13
N LEU A 162 0.97 -1.80 1.35
CA LEU A 162 0.12 -2.09 2.50
C LEU A 162 -0.52 -0.85 3.12
N ILE A 163 0.17 0.28 3.14
CA ILE A 163 -0.33 1.54 3.73
C ILE A 163 -1.69 1.94 3.14
N PRO A 164 -1.89 2.05 1.82
CA PRO A 164 -3.19 2.44 1.27
C PRO A 164 -4.27 1.42 1.58
N MET A 165 -3.94 0.12 1.57
CA MET A 165 -4.88 -0.95 1.93
C MET A 165 -5.31 -0.86 3.40
N LEU A 166 -4.39 -0.52 4.30
CA LEU A 166 -4.66 -0.36 5.71
C LEU A 166 -5.48 0.91 6.00
N GLN A 167 -5.18 2.01 5.30
CA GLN A 167 -5.98 3.24 5.36
C GLN A 167 -7.43 2.99 4.92
N GLU A 168 -7.63 2.24 3.84
CA GLU A 168 -8.95 1.83 3.36
C GLU A 168 -9.71 1.01 4.40
N VAL A 169 -9.09 -0.05 4.93
CA VAL A 169 -9.70 -0.90 5.97
C VAL A 169 -10.07 -0.08 7.22
N ASN A 170 -9.22 0.86 7.64
CA ASN A 170 -9.53 1.77 8.74
C ASN A 170 -10.71 2.71 8.44
N CYS A 171 -10.84 3.18 7.20
CA CYS A 171 -12.00 4.00 6.80
C CYS A 171 -13.29 3.18 6.87
N ILE A 172 -13.29 1.97 6.30
CA ILE A 172 -14.43 1.05 6.36
C ILE A 172 -14.80 0.74 7.81
N ALA A 173 -13.81 0.39 8.64
CA ALA A 173 -14.02 0.09 10.05
C ALA A 173 -14.67 1.25 10.81
N LYS A 174 -14.30 2.50 10.47
CA LYS A 174 -14.88 3.71 11.06
C LYS A 174 -16.30 3.95 10.57
N GLU A 175 -16.56 3.82 9.27
CA GLU A 175 -17.88 4.07 8.69
C GLU A 175 -18.93 3.05 9.14
N MET A 176 -18.51 1.80 9.33
CA MET A 176 -19.36 0.72 9.83
C MET A 176 -19.37 0.61 11.38
N ASP A 177 -18.78 1.58 12.08
CA ASP A 177 -18.60 1.60 13.55
C ASP A 177 -18.12 0.26 14.16
N LYS A 178 -17.14 -0.40 13.51
CA LYS A 178 -16.60 -1.70 13.96
C LYS A 178 -15.69 -1.61 15.18
N ARG A 179 -15.35 -0.39 15.62
CA ARG A 179 -14.48 -0.14 16.79
C ARG A 179 -13.15 -0.90 16.72
N ARG A 180 -12.56 -0.96 15.52
CA ARG A 180 -11.23 -1.53 15.27
C ARG A 180 -10.33 -0.48 14.65
N ILE A 181 -9.04 -0.55 15.00
CA ILE A 181 -7.99 0.20 14.33
C ILE A 181 -6.87 -0.77 13.94
N PHE A 182 -6.34 -0.54 12.74
CA PHE A 182 -5.25 -1.31 12.17
C PHE A 182 -4.04 -0.40 12.02
N ASP A 183 -2.86 -0.94 12.30
CA ASP A 183 -1.58 -0.27 12.09
C ASP A 183 -0.48 -1.26 11.65
N ILE A 184 0.61 -0.73 11.10
CA ILE A 184 1.74 -1.55 10.65
C ILE A 184 2.79 -1.62 11.75
N VAL A 185 3.25 -2.83 12.06
CA VAL A 185 4.36 -3.09 12.98
C VAL A 185 5.50 -3.77 12.23
N LEU A 186 6.71 -3.25 12.40
CA LEU A 186 7.95 -3.85 11.90
C LEU A 186 8.52 -4.74 12.98
N LEU A 187 8.41 -6.05 12.80
CA LEU A 187 8.86 -7.03 13.76
C LEU A 187 10.35 -7.36 13.53
N PRO A 188 11.27 -6.94 14.41
CA PRO A 188 12.69 -7.20 14.25
C PRO A 188 12.99 -8.71 14.30
N PRO A 189 14.08 -9.18 13.67
CA PRO A 189 14.45 -10.59 13.64
C PRO A 189 14.52 -11.25 15.03
N LEU A 190 15.02 -10.51 16.03
CA LEU A 190 15.20 -11.00 17.40
C LEU A 190 13.88 -11.31 18.13
N LEU A 191 12.76 -10.77 17.67
CA LEU A 191 11.42 -10.99 18.25
C LEU A 191 10.63 -12.05 17.49
N GLN A 192 11.14 -12.47 16.34
CA GLN A 192 10.56 -13.56 15.59
C GLN A 192 11.05 -14.86 16.21
N ARG A 193 10.16 -15.78 16.61
CA ARG A 193 10.56 -17.13 17.03
C ARG A 193 11.38 -17.77 15.91
N THR A 194 12.67 -18.00 16.11
CA THR A 194 13.57 -18.58 15.10
C THR A 194 14.18 -19.87 15.61
N ILE A 195 14.46 -20.78 14.68
CA ILE A 195 15.34 -21.91 14.93
C ILE A 195 16.77 -21.38 14.93
N TYR A 196 17.61 -21.86 15.85
CA TYR A 196 19.01 -21.48 15.94
C TYR A 196 19.73 -21.61 14.58
N GLY A 197 20.49 -20.60 14.19
CA GLY A 197 21.23 -20.56 12.92
C GLY A 197 20.46 -19.99 11.72
N GLN A 198 19.16 -19.74 11.83
CA GLN A 198 18.42 -19.05 10.75
C GLN A 198 18.49 -17.53 10.90
N ARG A 199 19.10 -16.86 9.91
CA ARG A 199 19.05 -15.40 9.79
C ARG A 199 17.65 -15.01 9.33
N LYS A 200 16.87 -14.37 10.21
CA LYS A 200 15.61 -13.72 9.81
C LYS A 200 15.85 -12.26 9.49
N THR A 201 15.06 -11.77 8.55
CA THR A 201 14.94 -10.37 8.16
C THR A 201 13.80 -9.73 8.93
N THR A 202 13.76 -8.40 8.99
CA THR A 202 12.62 -7.68 9.58
C THR A 202 11.35 -8.06 8.82
N LYS A 203 10.24 -8.31 9.53
CA LYS A 203 8.96 -8.68 8.93
C LYS A 203 7.91 -7.61 9.18
N ILE A 204 7.08 -7.35 8.18
CA ILE A 204 5.90 -6.49 8.32
C ILE A 204 4.73 -7.34 8.81
N VAL A 205 4.11 -6.92 9.91
CA VAL A 205 2.85 -7.49 10.41
C VAL A 205 1.83 -6.36 10.60
N VAL A 206 0.56 -6.70 10.47
CA VAL A 206 -0.54 -5.75 10.70
C VAL A 206 -1.08 -5.99 12.10
N ARG A 207 -1.01 -4.98 12.95
CA ARG A 207 -1.60 -4.98 14.28
C ARG A 207 -3.06 -4.55 14.17
N MET A 208 -3.98 -5.36 14.68
CA MET A 208 -5.38 -5.00 14.89
C MET A 208 -5.61 -4.76 16.38
N LYS A 209 -6.22 -3.62 16.73
CA LYS A 209 -6.59 -3.30 18.12
C LYS A 209 -8.10 -3.09 18.24
N CYS A 210 -8.71 -3.75 19.22
CA CYS A 210 -10.08 -3.49 19.64
C CYS A 210 -10.11 -2.24 20.52
N LEU A 211 -10.90 -1.24 20.12
CA LEU A 211 -11.00 0.03 20.85
C LEU A 211 -11.89 -0.07 22.10
N GLU A 212 -12.68 -1.14 22.23
CA GLU A 212 -13.56 -1.38 23.38
C GLU A 212 -12.84 -2.14 24.50
N THR A 213 -12.18 -3.24 24.14
CA THR A 213 -11.53 -4.13 25.11
C THR A 213 -10.03 -3.87 25.26
N GLY A 214 -9.42 -3.16 24.31
CA GLY A 214 -7.97 -2.97 24.26
C GLY A 214 -7.19 -4.18 23.75
N ASN A 215 -7.85 -5.28 23.40
CA ASN A 215 -7.21 -6.48 22.88
C ASN A 215 -6.47 -6.22 21.56
N ILE A 216 -5.36 -6.92 21.37
CA ILE A 216 -4.46 -6.75 20.23
C ILE A 216 -4.23 -8.10 19.55
N TRP A 217 -4.22 -8.09 18.21
CA TRP A 217 -3.88 -9.22 17.36
C TRP A 217 -2.83 -8.80 16.34
N MET A 218 -1.98 -9.76 15.96
CA MET A 218 -0.96 -9.56 14.92
C MET A 218 -1.26 -10.47 13.75
N TRP A 219 -1.48 -9.87 12.58
CA TRP A 219 -1.77 -10.57 11.35
C TRP A 219 -0.58 -10.52 10.42
N GLU A 220 -0.15 -11.69 9.94
CA GLU A 220 0.76 -11.75 8.81
C GLU A 220 0.09 -11.19 7.56
N ARG A 221 0.92 -10.72 6.61
CA ARG A 221 0.47 -10.09 5.36
C ARG A 221 -0.63 -10.89 4.65
N GLY A 222 -0.49 -12.21 4.51
CA GLY A 222 -1.48 -13.05 3.85
C GLY A 222 -2.85 -13.04 4.54
N LYS A 223 -2.86 -13.11 5.88
CA LYS A 223 -4.11 -13.05 6.68
C LYS A 223 -4.79 -11.69 6.52
N PHE A 224 -4.02 -10.60 6.58
CA PHE A 224 -4.57 -9.26 6.36
C PHE A 224 -5.19 -9.09 4.97
N LEU A 225 -4.50 -9.54 3.90
CA LEU A 225 -5.03 -9.43 2.54
C LEU A 225 -6.35 -10.21 2.37
N ASN A 226 -6.43 -11.41 2.96
CA ASN A 226 -7.66 -12.20 2.95
C ASN A 226 -8.79 -11.50 3.73
N ARG A 227 -8.52 -11.04 4.96
CA ARG A 227 -9.51 -10.31 5.77
C ARG A 227 -9.98 -9.03 5.09
N ARG A 228 -9.08 -8.27 4.46
CA ARG A 228 -9.42 -7.07 3.70
C ARG A 228 -10.43 -7.36 2.59
N PHE A 229 -10.26 -8.45 1.84
CA PHE A 229 -11.22 -8.83 0.80
C PHE A 229 -12.63 -9.03 1.39
N LEU A 230 -12.73 -9.80 2.49
CA LEU A 230 -14.01 -10.02 3.18
C LEU A 230 -14.61 -8.72 3.76
N ILE A 231 -13.77 -7.82 4.26
CA ILE A 231 -14.18 -6.49 4.74
C ILE A 231 -14.78 -5.66 3.60
N GLN A 232 -14.18 -5.67 2.42
CA GLN A 232 -14.70 -4.96 1.25
C GLN A 232 -16.04 -5.52 0.80
N GLU A 233 -16.19 -6.85 0.75
CA GLU A 233 -17.48 -7.49 0.43
C GLU A 233 -18.57 -7.12 1.44
N MET A 234 -18.22 -7.14 2.74
CA MET A 234 -19.12 -6.73 3.81
C MET A 234 -19.55 -5.27 3.66
N TYR A 235 -18.62 -4.37 3.30
CA TYR A 235 -18.91 -2.95 3.12
C TYR A 235 -19.81 -2.67 1.89
N HIS A 236 -19.61 -3.37 0.78
CA HIS A 236 -20.50 -3.24 -0.38
C HIS A 236 -21.94 -3.65 -0.06
N GLY A 237 -22.12 -4.72 0.73
CA GLY A 237 -23.44 -5.12 1.21
C GLY A 237 -24.07 -4.07 2.14
N PHE A 238 -23.27 -3.48 3.03
CA PHE A 238 -23.69 -2.39 3.92
C PHE A 238 -24.21 -1.17 3.15
N ASP A 239 -23.49 -0.74 2.11
CA ASP A 239 -23.84 0.44 1.31
C ASP A 239 -25.10 0.21 0.45
N SER A 240 -25.30 -1.02 -0.04
CA SER A 240 -26.39 -1.34 -0.97
C SER A 240 -27.71 -1.68 -0.28
N GLU A 241 -27.68 -2.45 0.81
CA GLU A 241 -28.89 -3.06 1.40
C GLU A 241 -29.27 -2.46 2.76
N GLY A 242 -28.41 -1.63 3.36
CA GLY A 242 -28.55 -1.19 4.75
C GLY A 242 -28.33 -2.36 5.72
N ASP A 243 -27.48 -2.17 6.73
CA ASP A 243 -27.01 -3.26 7.60
C ASP A 243 -28.14 -3.95 8.39
N GLN A 244 -28.71 -5.03 7.83
CA GLN A 244 -29.78 -5.80 8.49
C GLN A 244 -29.52 -7.31 8.54
N ALA A 245 -28.38 -7.80 8.04
CA ALA A 245 -28.02 -9.19 8.18
C ALA A 245 -27.43 -9.45 9.58
N VAL A 246 -28.18 -10.12 10.44
CA VAL A 246 -27.66 -10.71 11.68
C VAL A 246 -26.64 -11.77 11.30
N ARG A 247 -25.35 -11.47 11.52
CA ARG A 247 -24.23 -12.38 11.23
C ARG A 247 -23.76 -13.03 12.53
N LYS A 248 -23.27 -14.26 12.42
CA LYS A 248 -22.56 -14.86 13.56
C LYS A 248 -21.25 -14.11 13.76
N GLN A 249 -20.77 -14.11 15.00
CA GLN A 249 -19.54 -13.42 15.36
C GLN A 249 -18.34 -13.97 14.57
N GLU A 250 -18.29 -15.29 14.35
CA GLU A 250 -17.22 -15.93 13.57
C GLU A 250 -17.18 -15.50 12.09
N ASP A 251 -18.31 -15.02 11.55
CA ASP A 251 -18.43 -14.57 10.16
C ASP A 251 -18.02 -13.09 10.00
N ASP A 252 -17.81 -12.35 11.10
CA ASP A 252 -17.36 -10.96 11.04
C ASP A 252 -15.84 -10.91 10.75
N PRO A 253 -15.39 -10.32 9.63
CA PRO A 253 -13.99 -10.24 9.28
C PRO A 253 -13.18 -9.30 10.18
N PHE A 254 -13.83 -8.49 11.02
CA PHE A 254 -13.22 -7.68 12.08
C PHE A 254 -13.08 -8.42 13.42
N TRP A 255 -13.54 -9.67 13.49
CA TRP A 255 -13.47 -10.49 14.68
C TRP A 255 -12.39 -11.58 14.58
N GLU A 256 -11.73 -11.81 15.71
CA GLU A 256 -10.72 -12.84 15.88
C GLU A 256 -10.80 -13.38 17.33
N PRO A 257 -10.68 -14.70 17.54
CA PRO A 257 -10.54 -15.26 18.88
C PRO A 257 -9.27 -14.75 19.57
N LEU A 258 -9.24 -14.78 20.91
CA LEU A 258 -8.06 -14.42 21.66
C LEU A 258 -6.95 -15.46 21.49
N GLU A 259 -5.74 -14.98 21.18
CA GLU A 259 -4.54 -15.80 21.02
C GLU A 259 -3.41 -15.27 21.92
N PRO A 260 -2.50 -16.13 22.41
CA PRO A 260 -1.33 -15.68 23.14
C PRO A 260 -0.45 -14.76 22.28
N LEU A 261 -0.18 -13.55 22.79
CA LEU A 261 0.64 -12.55 22.11
C LEU A 261 1.94 -12.28 22.90
N LEU A 262 3.06 -12.10 22.18
CA LEU A 262 4.31 -11.64 22.77
C LEU A 262 4.16 -10.18 23.23
N VAL A 263 4.13 -9.96 24.55
CA VAL A 263 3.97 -8.63 25.15
C VAL A 263 5.29 -7.89 25.38
N GLY A 264 6.40 -8.62 25.46
CA GLY A 264 7.72 -8.01 25.63
C GLY A 264 8.85 -9.02 25.63
N PHE A 265 10.08 -8.50 25.60
CA PHE A 265 11.31 -9.26 25.51
C PHE A 265 12.41 -8.62 26.35
N ALA A 266 13.35 -9.44 26.82
CA ALA A 266 14.49 -8.98 27.60
C ALA A 266 15.76 -9.70 27.11
N PRO A 267 16.63 -9.04 26.32
CA PRO A 267 17.86 -9.66 25.84
C PRO A 267 18.88 -9.78 26.98
N ALA A 268 19.46 -10.97 27.15
CA ALA A 268 20.54 -11.24 28.09
C ALA A 268 21.84 -11.57 27.34
N PHE A 269 22.94 -10.92 27.70
CA PHE A 269 24.24 -11.09 27.03
C PHE A 269 25.06 -12.16 27.72
N LEU A 270 24.97 -13.39 27.21
CA LEU A 270 25.52 -14.59 27.86
C LEU A 270 27.00 -14.87 27.57
N GLN A 271 27.73 -13.92 26.98
CA GLN A 271 29.16 -14.07 26.69
C GLN A 271 30.03 -14.46 27.91
N PRO A 272 29.76 -13.99 29.16
CA PRO A 272 30.54 -14.41 30.33
C PRO A 272 30.54 -15.93 30.57
N LEU A 273 29.46 -16.63 30.23
CA LEU A 273 29.35 -18.09 30.38
C LEU A 273 30.38 -18.83 29.50
N ALA A 274 30.76 -18.27 28.35
CA ALA A 274 31.77 -18.86 27.47
C ALA A 274 33.17 -18.88 28.12
N TYR A 275 33.39 -18.07 29.15
CA TYR A 275 34.62 -18.02 29.94
C TYR A 275 34.49 -18.74 31.30
N GLY A 276 33.37 -19.43 31.54
CA GLY A 276 33.09 -20.13 32.81
C GLY A 276 32.82 -19.19 33.99
N LEU A 277 32.34 -17.98 33.73
CA LEU A 277 31.95 -17.01 34.75
C LEU A 277 30.45 -17.06 35.00
N ASP A 278 30.04 -17.01 36.27
CA ASP A 278 28.64 -16.82 36.67
C ASP A 278 28.04 -15.57 36.01
N TYR A 279 26.79 -15.66 35.57
CA TYR A 279 26.06 -14.53 34.97
C TYR A 279 24.94 -14.10 35.91
N VAL A 280 25.07 -12.90 36.49
CA VAL A 280 24.01 -12.24 37.27
C VAL A 280 23.75 -10.87 36.68
N ASP A 281 22.54 -10.65 36.19
CA ASP A 281 22.17 -9.39 35.54
C ASP A 281 20.71 -9.02 35.81
N ARG A 282 20.41 -7.73 35.66
CA ARG A 282 19.06 -7.18 35.73
C ARG A 282 18.70 -6.55 34.39
N VAL A 283 18.14 -7.37 33.51
CA VAL A 283 17.78 -6.98 32.15
C VAL A 283 16.44 -6.25 32.12
N GLN A 284 16.31 -5.30 31.20
CA GLN A 284 15.07 -4.58 30.95
C GLN A 284 14.13 -5.41 30.08
N ILE A 285 12.86 -5.48 30.47
CA ILE A 285 11.79 -5.98 29.61
C ILE A 285 11.30 -4.80 28.78
N SER A 286 11.41 -4.90 27.47
CA SER A 286 10.87 -3.93 26.53
C SER A 286 9.66 -4.52 25.79
N ASP A 287 8.64 -3.72 25.53
CA ASP A 287 7.55 -4.10 24.64
C ASP A 287 7.97 -4.04 23.15
N LEU A 288 7.04 -4.34 22.25
CA LEU A 288 7.25 -4.30 20.80
C LEU A 288 7.51 -2.88 20.26
N ASP A 289 7.06 -1.85 20.98
CA ASP A 289 7.26 -0.44 20.63
C ASP A 289 8.57 0.11 21.25
N GLY A 290 9.34 -0.73 21.95
CA GLY A 290 10.63 -0.41 22.57
C GLY A 290 10.51 0.25 23.95
N GLN A 291 9.30 0.37 24.51
CA GLN A 291 9.09 0.96 25.82
C GLN A 291 9.48 -0.01 26.94
N SER A 292 10.10 0.52 27.99
CA SER A 292 10.43 -0.24 29.19
C SER A 292 9.15 -0.58 29.96
N ILE A 293 8.80 -1.86 30.02
CA ILE A 293 7.61 -2.34 30.75
C ILE A 293 7.95 -3.11 32.03
N GLY A 294 9.24 -3.33 32.29
CA GLY A 294 9.66 -4.02 33.51
C GLY A 294 11.15 -4.34 33.57
N LYS A 295 11.54 -5.07 34.62
CA LYS A 295 12.90 -5.56 34.82
C LYS A 295 12.85 -7.02 35.23
N LEU A 296 13.74 -7.83 34.67
CA LEU A 296 13.92 -9.24 35.00
C LEU A 296 15.31 -9.44 35.59
N SER A 297 15.37 -10.05 36.77
CA SER A 297 16.64 -10.49 37.35
C SER A 297 16.95 -11.91 36.85
N VAL A 298 18.11 -12.09 36.24
CA VAL A 298 18.56 -13.36 35.67
C VAL A 298 19.85 -13.75 36.38
N SER A 299 19.91 -15.01 36.82
CA SER A 299 21.10 -15.61 37.42
C SER A 299 21.32 -16.98 36.78
N LEU A 300 22.51 -17.20 36.22
CA LEU A 300 22.94 -18.47 35.63
C LEU A 300 24.30 -18.83 36.23
N GLN A 301 24.39 -20.07 36.71
CA GLN A 301 25.55 -20.67 37.37
C GLN A 301 26.02 -21.86 36.55
#